data_AF-R2QU71-F1
#
_entry.id   AF-R2QU71-F1
#
_cell.length_a   1.000
_cell.length_b   1.000
_cell.length_c   1.000
_cell.angle_alpha   90.00
_cell.angle_beta   90.00
_cell.angle_gamma   90.00
#
_symmetry.space_group_name_H-M   'P 1'
#
loop_
_entity.id
_entity.type
_entity.pdbx_description
1 polymer ?
#
loop_
_entity_poly.entity_id
_entity_poly.type
_entity_poly.pdbx_seq_one_letter_code
_entity_poly.pdbx_strand_id
1 'polypeptide(L)' 'MSSTRYIIVTLLKVLVVIALVIILFVAGTMIGYGVVGGGNPKDVFKEEIWAHILDFF' A
#
# COMPACT_ATOMS: atom_id res chain seq x y z
N MET A 1 20.00 -29.24 12.56
CA MET A 1 20.25 -28.16 11.58
C MET A 1 19.07 -27.18 11.62
N SER A 2 19.21 -26.09 12.38
CA SER A 2 18.13 -25.12 12.69
C SER A 2 17.94 -24.04 11.59
N SER A 3 18.80 -24.03 10.57
CA SER A 3 18.93 -22.93 9.61
C SER A 3 17.71 -22.75 8.70
N THR A 4 17.06 -23.83 8.24
CA THR A 4 15.89 -23.73 7.34
C THR A 4 14.70 -23.06 8.02
N ARG A 5 14.45 -23.38 9.30
CA ARG A 5 13.37 -22.76 10.10
C ARG A 5 13.62 -21.26 10.26
N TYR A 6 14.87 -20.87 10.52
CA TYR A 6 15.26 -19.47 10.65
C TYR A 6 15.02 -18.67 9.36
N ILE A 7 15.40 -19.24 8.21
CA ILE A 7 15.20 -18.60 6.89
C ILE A 7 13.71 -18.38 6.62
N ILE A 8 12.88 -19.41 6.81
CA ILE A 8 11.43 -19.31 6.56
C ILE A 8 10.78 -18.26 7.46
N VAL A 9 11.10 -18.26 8.75
CA VAL A 9 10.56 -17.26 9.70
C VAL A 9 11.00 -15.85 9.32
N THR A 10 12.23 -15.68 8.84
CA THR A 10 12.73 -14.38 8.40
C THR A 10 12.01 -13.90 7.15
N LEU A 11 11.80 -14.78 6.16
CA LEU A 11 11.04 -14.45 4.95
C LEU A 11 9.58 -14.08 5.26
N LEU A 12 8.95 -14.79 6.21
CA LEU A 12 7.60 -14.44 6.67
C LEU A 12 7.56 -13.04 7.31
N LYS A 13 8.55 -12.69 8.13
CA LYS A 13 8.63 -11.33 8.71
C LYS A 13 8.76 -10.26 7.63
N VAL A 14 9.61 -10.50 6.63
CA VAL A 14 9.78 -9.58 5.49
C VAL A 14 8.46 -9.42 4.73
N LEU A 15 7.75 -10.53 4.46
CA LEU A 15 6.45 -10.50 3.79
C LEU A 15 5.42 -9.70 4.61
N VAL A 16 5.38 -9.89 5.94
CA VAL A 16 4.50 -9.11 6.83
C VAL A 16 4.83 -7.62 6.77
N VAL A 17 6.11 -7.24 6.78
CA VAL A 17 6.51 -5.82 6.65
C VAL A 17 6.07 -5.25 5.31
N ILE A 18 6.26 -5.98 4.21
CA ILE A 18 5.80 -5.56 2.88
C ILE A 18 4.27 -5.38 2.87
N ALA A 19 3.53 -6.31 3.46
CA ALA A 19 2.07 -6.21 3.57
C ALA A 19 1.64 -4.98 4.37
N LEU A 20 2.32 -4.69 5.48
CA LEU A 20 2.06 -3.48 6.29
C LEU A 20 2.34 -2.21 5.49
N VAL A 21 3.42 -2.16 4.72
CA VAL A 21 3.74 -1.01 3.86
C VAL A 21 2.63 -0.79 2.82
N ILE A 22 2.13 -1.85 2.18
CA ILE A 22 1.03 -1.75 1.21
C ILE A 22 -0.24 -1.23 1.90
N ILE A 23 -0.58 -1.75 3.08
CA ILE A 23 -1.75 -1.31 3.84
C ILE A 23 -1.63 0.17 4.23
N LEU A 24 -0.48 0.59 4.74
CA LEU A 24 -0.23 1.98 5.11
C LEU A 24 -0.25 2.91 3.89
N PHE A 25 0.26 2.46 2.75
CA PHE A 25 0.21 3.20 1.50
C PHE A 25 -1.23 3.43 1.06
N VAL A 26 -2.05 2.37 0.99
CA VAL A 26 -3.47 2.47 0.65
C VAL A 26 -4.23 3.35 1.65
N ALA A 27 -4.00 3.17 2.95
CA ALA A 27 -4.63 4.01 3.97
C ALA A 27 -4.23 5.49 3.80
N GLY A 28 -2.94 5.76 3.53
CA GLY A 28 -2.44 7.11 3.29
C GLY A 28 -3.07 7.76 2.06
N THR A 29 -3.21 7.04 0.95
CA THR A 29 -3.83 7.56 -0.27
C THR A 29 -5.34 7.77 -0.08
N MET A 30 -6.02 6.87 0.64
CA MET A 30 -7.44 7.04 0.99
C MET A 30 -7.66 8.29 1.85
N ILE A 31 -6.80 8.55 2.83
CA ILE A 31 -6.86 9.75 3.68
C ILE A 31 -6.51 11.00 2.85
N GLY A 32 -5.45 10.97 2.06
CA GLY A 32 -5.01 12.09 1.24
C GLY A 32 -6.04 12.49 0.18
N TYR A 33 -6.51 11.55 -0.62
CA TYR A 33 -7.50 11.81 -1.65
C TYR A 33 -8.89 12.10 -1.06
N GLY A 34 -9.29 11.35 -0.04
CA GLY A 34 -10.65 11.41 0.49
C GLY A 34 -10.87 12.52 1.52
N VAL A 35 -10.05 12.52 2.59
CA VAL A 35 -10.23 13.48 3.71
C VAL A 35 -9.64 14.84 3.35
N VAL A 36 -8.44 14.87 2.77
CA VAL A 36 -7.76 16.13 2.44
C VAL A 36 -8.21 16.66 1.06
N GLY A 37 -8.30 15.78 0.06
CA GLY A 37 -8.70 16.14 -1.30
C GLY A 37 -10.20 16.26 -1.55
N GLY A 38 -11.04 15.88 -0.57
CA GLY A 38 -12.50 15.96 -0.67
C GLY A 38 -13.14 14.95 -1.64
N GLY A 39 -12.35 14.01 -2.19
CA GLY A 39 -12.85 12.93 -3.04
C GLY A 39 -13.48 11.78 -2.24
N ASN A 40 -13.95 10.73 -2.91
CA ASN A 40 -14.37 9.53 -2.20
C ASN A 40 -13.13 8.66 -1.89
N PRO A 41 -12.85 8.30 -0.62
CA PRO A 41 -11.70 7.47 -0.29
C PRO A 41 -11.64 6.12 -1.03
N LYS A 42 -12.75 5.61 -1.57
CA LYS A 42 -12.74 4.36 -2.34
C LYS A 42 -12.26 4.53 -3.79
N ASP A 43 -12.19 5.75 -4.30
CA ASP A 43 -11.81 6.00 -5.68
C ASP A 43 -10.30 5.78 -5.93
N VAL A 44 -9.46 5.70 -4.89
CA VAL A 44 -8.03 5.33 -5.06
C VAL A 44 -7.81 3.93 -5.62
N PHE A 45 -8.84 3.08 -5.67
CA PHE A 45 -8.79 1.80 -6.37
C PHE A 45 -9.15 1.89 -7.86
N LYS A 46 -9.59 3.06 -8.34
CA LYS A 46 -9.87 3.31 -9.76
C LYS A 46 -8.60 3.74 -10.45
N GLU A 47 -8.29 3.08 -11.57
CA GLU A 47 -7.14 3.42 -12.42
C GLU A 47 -7.19 4.86 -12.93
N GLU A 48 -8.39 5.37 -13.22
CA GLU A 48 -8.65 6.74 -13.69
C GLU A 48 -8.03 7.82 -12.78
N ILE A 49 -8.04 7.61 -11.45
CA ILE A 49 -7.45 8.56 -10.49
C ILE A 49 -5.93 8.63 -10.64
N TRP A 50 -5.29 7.48 -10.87
CA TRP A 50 -3.84 7.42 -11.05
C TRP A 50 -3.42 7.97 -12.40
N ALA A 51 -4.17 7.68 -13.46
CA ALA A 51 -3.98 8.30 -14.76
C ALA A 51 -4.08 9.84 -14.64
N HIS A 52 -5.10 10.35 -13.95
CA HIS A 52 -5.25 11.79 -13.72
C HIS A 52 -4.07 12.41 -12.95
N ILE A 53 -3.51 11.71 -11.95
CA ILE A 53 -2.32 12.16 -11.20
C ILE A 53 -1.08 12.17 -12.10
N LEU A 54 -0.91 11.15 -12.95
CA LEU A 54 0.25 11.04 -13.84
C LEU A 54 0.18 12.03 -14.99
N ASP A 55 -1.03 12.30 -15.51
CA ASP A 55 -1.30 13.29 -16.55
C ASP A 55 -1.25 14.74 -16.02
N PHE A 56 -1.22 14.93 -14.70
CA PHE A 56 -1.07 16.26 -14.09
C PHE A 56 0.33 16.85 -14.29
N PHE A 57 1.33 16.02 -14.57
CA PHE A 57 2.71 16.41 -14.88
C PHE A 57 2.94 16.54 -16.38
#